data_AF-U6L864-F1
#
_entry.id   AF-U6L864-F1
#
_cell.length_a   1.000
_cell.length_b   1.000
_cell.length_c   1.000
_cell.angle_alpha   90.00
_cell.angle_beta   90.00
_cell.angle_gamma   90.00
#
_symmetry.space_group_name_H-M   'P 1'
#
loop_
_entity.id
_entity.type
_entity.pdbx_description
1 polymer ?
#
loop_
_entity_poly.entity_id
_entity_poly.type
_entity_poly.pdbx_seq_one_letter_code
_entity_poly.pdbx_strand_id
1 'polypeptide(L)'
;MGRKVSLARRGSSSSKKGSSKKGFSAKSNSDEEGWIREKGKYLDLCYRVERESCVSMKVRGKLPCALFAVLAILNESDLAGNWAPMFKSAELVTSYSRASQLLLQTFDYPLLGLKETVLFSFGVNALEECGAVIIFCCSPPEPAAAAAAAAAAASFLGRPLPPKGKLPRAQSADLVFLLYPLSGGSQTTLELYGAFHHGLRFVPQRLVTFVLKKVVRGMFVQIARQCQNFNNSPYRERVNNNPTFYSWMKDCIDDYLQADHQLKQLESISLCSFNYEDFQDT
;
A
#
# COMPACT_ATOMS: atom_id res chain seq x y z
N MET A 1 67.24 -10.48 -64.13
CA MET A 1 67.39 -9.22 -64.89
C MET A 1 66.45 -8.18 -64.31
N GLY A 2 66.90 -6.95 -64.12
CA GLY A 2 66.30 -5.99 -63.19
C GLY A 2 65.31 -4.95 -63.75
N ARG A 3 64.67 -4.28 -62.78
CA ARG A 3 64.05 -2.94 -62.72
C ARG A 3 62.92 -2.57 -63.70
N LYS A 4 61.79 -2.11 -63.13
CA LYS A 4 61.42 -0.68 -63.06
C LYS A 4 60.24 -0.41 -62.11
N VAL A 5 60.26 0.79 -61.54
CA VAL A 5 59.36 1.39 -60.55
C VAL A 5 58.25 2.17 -61.27
N SER A 6 57.05 2.28 -60.71
CA SER A 6 56.17 3.44 -60.92
C SER A 6 55.06 3.54 -59.87
N LEU A 7 54.85 4.76 -59.38
CA LEU A 7 53.92 5.21 -58.35
C LEU A 7 52.91 6.15 -59.03
N ALA A 8 51.60 5.92 -58.90
CA ALA A 8 50.59 6.94 -59.25
C ALA A 8 49.28 6.84 -58.44
N ARG A 9 49.11 7.87 -57.61
CA ARG A 9 47.95 8.53 -56.99
C ARG A 9 46.50 8.24 -57.47
N ARG A 10 45.63 8.24 -56.43
CA ARG A 10 44.31 8.89 -56.25
C ARG A 10 43.13 8.50 -57.16
N GLY A 11 42.11 7.92 -56.51
CA GLY A 11 40.70 8.02 -56.88
C GLY A 11 39.82 7.91 -55.64
N SER A 12 39.28 9.04 -55.18
CA SER A 12 38.32 9.14 -54.09
C SER A 12 36.95 8.60 -54.53
N SER A 13 36.33 7.74 -53.73
CA SER A 13 34.86 7.64 -53.70
C SER A 13 34.37 7.39 -52.29
N SER A 14 33.39 8.20 -51.93
CA SER A 14 32.75 8.37 -50.63
C SER A 14 31.78 7.23 -50.36
N SER A 15 32.08 6.39 -49.35
CA SER A 15 31.09 5.48 -48.77
C SER A 15 30.57 6.06 -47.44
N LYS A 16 29.27 6.37 -47.46
CA LYS A 16 28.48 6.93 -46.36
C LYS A 16 28.66 6.11 -45.08
N LYS A 17 29.15 6.75 -44.02
CA LYS A 17 29.02 6.26 -42.64
C LYS A 17 27.53 6.23 -42.29
N GLY A 18 26.94 5.02 -42.33
CA GLY A 18 25.66 4.74 -41.69
C GLY A 18 25.80 4.97 -40.19
N SER A 19 25.16 6.04 -39.71
CA SER A 19 24.97 6.31 -38.29
C SER A 19 24.11 5.20 -37.69
N SER A 20 24.74 4.26 -37.00
CA SER A 20 24.06 3.32 -36.13
C SER A 20 23.46 4.08 -34.94
N LYS A 21 22.25 4.60 -35.11
CA LYS A 21 21.40 5.00 -33.97
C LYS A 21 21.16 3.75 -33.14
N LYS A 22 22.00 3.53 -32.12
CA LYS A 22 21.69 2.65 -30.99
C LYS A 22 20.44 3.22 -30.32
N GLY A 23 19.27 2.73 -30.75
CA GLY A 23 18.03 2.94 -30.03
C GLY A 23 18.23 2.42 -28.62
N PHE A 24 18.01 3.28 -27.64
CA PHE A 24 17.82 2.88 -26.25
C PHE A 24 16.55 2.04 -26.18
N SER A 25 16.63 0.73 -26.46
CA SER A 25 15.56 -0.18 -26.05
C SER A 25 15.72 -0.39 -24.55
N ALA A 26 15.04 0.44 -23.75
CA ALA A 26 14.83 0.12 -22.35
C ALA A 26 14.14 -1.25 -22.30
N LYS A 27 14.83 -2.27 -21.78
CA LYS A 27 14.20 -3.57 -21.49
C LYS A 27 13.03 -3.28 -20.56
N SER A 28 11.81 -3.56 -21.02
CA SER A 28 10.63 -3.41 -20.19
C SER A 28 10.76 -4.37 -19.00
N ASN A 29 10.76 -3.85 -17.78
CA ASN A 29 10.76 -4.65 -16.56
C ASN A 29 9.33 -5.07 -16.16
N SER A 30 8.44 -5.14 -17.15
CA SER A 30 7.02 -5.51 -16.99
C SER A 30 6.82 -6.98 -17.35
N ASP A 31 5.94 -7.67 -16.63
CA ASP A 31 5.44 -8.99 -17.06
C ASP A 31 4.39 -8.87 -18.18
N GLU A 32 3.85 -10.02 -18.62
CA GLU A 32 2.83 -10.09 -19.68
C GLU A 32 1.52 -9.37 -19.32
N GLU A 33 1.24 -9.20 -18.02
CA GLU A 33 0.08 -8.48 -17.49
C GLU A 33 0.36 -6.98 -17.23
N GLY A 34 1.57 -6.51 -17.51
CA GLY A 34 2.01 -5.13 -17.32
C GLY A 34 2.44 -4.77 -15.90
N TRP A 35 2.60 -5.73 -14.98
CA TRP A 35 3.16 -5.47 -13.66
C TRP A 35 4.66 -5.23 -13.74
N ILE A 36 5.09 -4.13 -13.12
CA ILE A 36 6.49 -3.79 -12.97
C ILE A 36 6.91 -4.18 -11.57
N ARG A 37 7.81 -5.16 -11.46
CA ARG A 37 8.39 -5.58 -10.18
C ARG A 37 9.62 -4.76 -9.85
N GLU A 38 9.63 -4.14 -8.68
CA GLU A 38 10.79 -3.45 -8.15
C GLU A 38 11.41 -4.29 -7.03
N LYS A 39 12.59 -4.86 -7.30
CA LYS A 39 13.33 -5.60 -6.28
C LYS A 39 13.76 -4.61 -5.18
N GLY A 40 13.04 -4.64 -4.06
CA GLY A 40 13.46 -3.96 -2.83
C GLY A 40 14.32 -4.88 -1.96
N LYS A 41 15.20 -4.29 -1.15
CA LYS A 41 15.97 -5.05 -0.13
C LYS A 41 15.06 -5.60 0.98
N TYR A 42 13.92 -4.95 1.24
CA TYR A 42 13.08 -5.20 2.43
C TYR A 42 11.59 -5.42 2.13
N LEU A 43 11.13 -5.10 0.93
CA LEU A 43 9.73 -5.22 0.50
C LEU A 43 9.71 -5.69 -0.95
N ASP A 44 8.90 -6.71 -1.26
CA ASP A 44 8.56 -7.03 -2.64
C ASP A 44 7.43 -6.10 -3.06
N LEU A 45 7.72 -5.23 -4.02
CA LEU A 45 6.78 -4.22 -4.52
C LEU A 45 6.58 -4.44 -6.01
N CYS A 46 5.35 -4.71 -6.40
CA CYS A 46 4.90 -4.70 -7.78
C CYS A 46 3.89 -3.57 -7.97
N TYR A 47 3.93 -2.90 -9.11
CA TYR A 47 2.92 -1.91 -9.44
C TYR A 47 2.54 -1.96 -10.91
N ARG A 48 1.34 -1.50 -11.23
CA ARG A 48 0.83 -1.37 -12.58
C ARG A 48 0.12 -0.02 -12.70
N VAL A 49 0.48 0.74 -13.74
CA VAL A 49 -0.22 1.99 -14.04
C VAL A 49 -1.44 1.63 -14.87
N GLU A 50 -2.62 1.87 -14.31
CA GLU A 50 -3.89 1.57 -14.96
C GLU A 50 -4.31 2.72 -15.89
N ARG A 51 -5.38 2.47 -16.66
CA ARG A 51 -6.11 3.53 -17.34
C ARG A 51 -6.85 4.38 -16.27
N GLU A 52 -7.20 5.62 -16.60
CA GLU A 52 -8.08 6.48 -15.76
C GLU A 52 -7.48 6.99 -14.44
N SER A 53 -6.19 7.34 -14.42
CA SER A 53 -5.55 7.96 -13.23
C SER A 53 -5.63 7.08 -11.97
N CYS A 54 -5.37 5.79 -12.17
CA CYS A 54 -5.25 4.80 -11.10
C CYS A 54 -3.88 4.10 -11.18
N VAL A 55 -3.28 3.83 -10.03
CA VAL A 55 -2.08 3.00 -9.90
C VAL A 55 -2.41 1.83 -8.99
N SER A 56 -2.29 0.62 -9.52
CA SER A 56 -2.43 -0.62 -8.76
C SER A 56 -1.08 -1.01 -8.15
N MET A 57 -1.06 -1.42 -6.89
CA MET A 57 0.15 -1.86 -6.19
C MET A 57 -0.10 -3.15 -5.41
N LYS A 58 0.93 -4.00 -5.38
CA LYS A 58 1.03 -5.18 -4.53
C LYS A 58 2.32 -5.04 -3.75
N VAL A 59 2.23 -5.04 -2.42
CA VAL A 59 3.38 -4.93 -1.54
C VAL A 59 3.33 -6.06 -0.52
N ARG A 60 4.43 -6.80 -0.39
CA ARG A 60 4.57 -7.85 0.61
C ARG A 60 5.83 -7.63 1.42
N GLY A 61 5.69 -7.70 2.74
CA GLY A 61 6.77 -7.55 3.69
C GLY A 61 6.59 -8.43 4.91
N LYS A 62 7.70 -8.76 5.57
CA LYS A 62 7.69 -9.49 6.84
C LYS A 62 8.10 -8.56 7.97
N LEU A 63 7.17 -8.32 8.90
CA LEU A 63 7.36 -7.48 10.08
C LEU A 63 7.86 -8.33 11.25
N PRO A 64 8.90 -7.90 12.00
CA PRO A 64 9.43 -8.62 13.14
C PRO A 64 8.59 -8.38 14.42
N CYS A 65 7.27 -8.56 14.31
CA CYS A 65 6.34 -8.36 15.42
C CYS A 65 5.13 -9.28 15.33
N ALA A 66 4.51 -9.53 16.48
CA ALA A 66 3.32 -10.34 16.59
C ALA A 66 2.11 -9.69 15.91
N LEU A 67 1.23 -10.53 15.34
CA LEU A 67 0.05 -10.12 14.60
C LEU A 67 -0.84 -9.16 15.39
N PHE A 68 -1.02 -9.44 16.68
CA PHE A 68 -1.80 -8.60 17.59
C PHE A 68 -1.34 -7.13 17.58
N ALA A 69 -0.04 -6.87 17.63
CA ALA A 69 0.48 -5.51 17.65
C ALA A 69 0.16 -4.76 16.34
N VAL A 70 0.30 -5.45 15.21
CA VAL A 70 -0.02 -4.88 13.88
C VAL A 70 -1.50 -4.54 13.79
N LEU A 71 -2.38 -5.47 14.17
CA LEU A 71 -3.82 -5.25 14.14
C LEU A 71 -4.25 -4.13 15.09
N ALA A 72 -3.65 -4.05 16.28
CA ALA A 72 -3.94 -2.96 17.21
C ALA A 72 -3.55 -1.59 16.64
N ILE A 73 -2.40 -1.49 15.95
CA ILE A 73 -1.97 -0.24 15.29
C ILE A 73 -2.90 0.15 14.14
N LEU A 74 -3.34 -0.83 13.33
CA LEU A 74 -4.22 -0.57 12.20
C LEU A 74 -5.66 -0.24 12.62
N ASN A 75 -6.13 -0.78 13.75
CA ASN A 75 -7.48 -0.54 14.26
C ASN A 75 -7.68 0.91 14.72
N GLU A 76 -6.68 1.49 15.40
CA GLU A 76 -6.73 2.84 15.97
C GLU A 76 -6.55 3.91 14.89
N SER A 77 -7.62 4.12 14.12
CA SER A 77 -7.62 4.91 12.89
C SER A 77 -7.34 6.40 13.11
N ASP A 78 -7.68 6.95 14.27
CA ASP A 78 -7.37 8.33 14.64
C ASP A 78 -5.88 8.54 14.96
N LEU A 79 -5.17 7.47 15.33
CA LEU A 79 -3.72 7.43 15.50
C LEU A 79 -2.98 7.14 14.19
N ALA A 80 -3.69 7.00 13.05
CA ALA A 80 -3.08 6.66 11.78
C ALA A 80 -1.99 7.65 11.33
N GLY A 81 -2.00 8.90 11.81
CA GLY A 81 -0.92 9.87 11.55
C GLY A 81 0.47 9.43 11.99
N ASN A 82 0.56 8.44 12.90
CA ASN A 82 1.81 7.85 13.34
C ASN A 82 2.44 6.90 12.32
N TRP A 83 1.68 6.45 11.31
CA TRP A 83 2.15 5.49 10.30
C TRP A 83 1.73 5.79 8.86
N ALA A 84 0.63 6.48 8.63
CA ALA A 84 0.13 6.91 7.34
C ALA A 84 0.71 8.29 6.98
N PRO A 85 1.52 8.41 5.92
CA PRO A 85 2.02 9.70 5.46
C PRO A 85 0.88 10.65 5.09
N MET A 86 1.08 11.95 5.32
CA MET A 86 0.13 13.03 4.97
C MET A 86 -1.20 12.99 5.75
N PHE A 87 -1.42 12.01 6.62
CA PHE A 87 -2.62 11.94 7.43
C PHE A 87 -2.62 13.05 8.50
N LYS A 88 -3.78 13.68 8.70
CA LYS A 88 -3.99 14.72 9.73
C LYS A 88 -4.91 14.27 10.83
N SER A 89 -6.05 13.68 10.47
CA SER A 89 -7.07 13.25 11.43
C SER A 89 -7.99 12.20 10.82
N ALA A 90 -8.61 11.40 11.69
CA ALA A 90 -9.79 10.62 11.36
C ALA A 90 -10.85 10.84 12.44
N GLU A 91 -12.09 10.92 12.00
CA GLU A 91 -13.28 10.97 12.85
C GLU A 91 -14.12 9.72 12.57
N LEU A 92 -14.54 9.04 13.63
CA LEU A 92 -15.47 7.94 13.52
C LEU A 92 -16.86 8.47 13.22
N VAL A 93 -17.36 8.20 12.02
CA VAL A 93 -18.73 8.57 11.60
C VAL A 93 -19.72 7.55 12.13
N THR A 94 -19.43 6.26 11.95
CA THR A 94 -20.33 5.18 12.38
C THR A 94 -19.56 3.88 12.56
N SER A 95 -19.87 3.13 13.62
CA SER A 95 -19.50 1.72 13.74
C SER A 95 -20.68 0.84 13.33
N TYR A 96 -20.45 -0.13 12.45
CA TYR A 96 -21.47 -1.12 12.06
C TYR A 96 -21.34 -2.42 12.86
N SER A 97 -20.11 -2.76 13.25
CA SER A 97 -19.77 -3.95 14.03
C SER A 97 -18.44 -3.72 14.73
N ARG A 98 -18.00 -4.69 15.53
CA ARG A 98 -16.69 -4.66 16.22
C ARG A 98 -15.50 -4.42 15.27
N ALA A 99 -15.60 -4.87 14.01
CA ALA A 99 -14.52 -4.82 13.04
C ALA A 99 -14.92 -4.07 11.76
N SER A 100 -16.00 -3.27 11.77
CA SER A 100 -16.40 -2.48 10.61
C SER A 100 -16.83 -1.08 11.00
N GLN A 101 -16.27 -0.09 10.32
CA GLN A 101 -16.48 1.31 10.62
C GLN A 101 -16.46 2.19 9.38
N LEU A 102 -17.11 3.34 9.49
CA LEU A 102 -17.06 4.43 8.53
C LEU A 102 -16.31 5.60 9.17
N LEU A 103 -15.30 6.09 8.47
CA LEU A 103 -14.41 7.14 8.93
C LEU A 103 -14.45 8.32 7.97
N LEU A 104 -14.40 9.53 8.50
CA LEU A 104 -14.05 10.73 7.76
C LEU A 104 -12.59 11.04 8.04
N GLN A 105 -11.75 10.99 7.02
CA GLN A 105 -10.31 11.21 7.16
C GLN A 105 -9.90 12.50 6.48
N THR A 106 -8.91 13.18 7.04
CA THR A 106 -8.29 14.37 6.44
C THR A 106 -6.84 14.08 6.12
N PHE A 107 -6.45 14.34 4.88
CA PHE A 107 -5.08 14.26 4.40
C PHE A 107 -4.59 15.62 3.91
N ASP A 108 -3.33 15.92 4.14
CA ASP A 108 -2.64 17.12 3.70
C ASP A 108 -1.58 16.76 2.66
N TYR A 109 -1.99 16.81 1.40
CA TYR A 109 -1.14 16.41 0.30
C TYR A 109 -0.24 17.58 -0.12
N PRO A 110 1.08 17.36 -0.27
CA PRO A 110 1.97 18.36 -0.81
C PRO A 110 1.43 18.92 -2.13
N LEU A 111 1.39 20.25 -2.24
CA LEU A 111 0.92 21.01 -3.42
C LEU A 111 -0.60 20.93 -3.72
N LEU A 112 -1.32 19.96 -3.16
CA LEU A 112 -2.77 19.79 -3.38
C LEU A 112 -3.61 20.25 -2.19
N GLY A 113 -2.96 20.48 -1.04
CA GLY A 113 -3.56 20.93 0.20
C GLY A 113 -4.41 19.87 0.89
N LEU A 114 -5.27 20.33 1.79
CA LEU A 114 -6.16 19.48 2.57
C LEU A 114 -7.26 18.86 1.71
N LYS A 115 -7.50 17.57 1.92
CA LYS A 115 -8.56 16.77 1.29
C LYS A 115 -9.25 15.91 2.33
N GLU A 116 -10.55 15.76 2.17
CA GLU A 116 -11.33 14.79 2.92
C GLU A 116 -11.48 13.49 2.12
N THR A 117 -11.46 12.36 2.81
CA THR A 117 -11.88 11.07 2.25
C THR A 117 -12.88 10.43 3.20
N VAL A 118 -13.87 9.73 2.63
CA VAL A 118 -14.74 8.85 3.41
C VAL A 118 -14.24 7.43 3.19
N LEU A 119 -13.87 6.76 4.27
CA LEU A 119 -13.32 5.41 4.25
C LEU A 119 -14.25 4.48 5.01
N PHE A 120 -14.78 3.49 4.31
CA PHE A 120 -15.33 2.30 4.94
C PHE A 120 -14.19 1.30 5.15
N SER A 121 -14.06 0.78 6.37
CA SER A 121 -13.15 -0.32 6.66
C SER A 121 -13.88 -1.49 7.30
N PHE A 122 -13.45 -2.71 6.95
CA PHE A 122 -14.00 -3.96 7.46
C PHE A 122 -12.91 -5.02 7.60
N GLY A 123 -12.77 -5.56 8.81
CA GLY A 123 -11.88 -6.65 9.15
C GLY A 123 -12.60 -8.00 9.21
N VAL A 124 -11.98 -9.03 8.66
CA VAL A 124 -12.43 -10.42 8.67
C VAL A 124 -11.35 -11.25 9.36
N ASN A 125 -11.75 -11.99 10.40
CA ASN A 125 -10.94 -13.10 10.91
C ASN A 125 -11.14 -14.29 9.95
N ALA A 126 -10.12 -14.61 9.15
CA ALA A 126 -10.08 -15.78 8.29
C ALA A 126 -8.87 -16.67 8.63
N LEU A 127 -8.49 -16.69 9.92
CA LEU A 127 -7.32 -17.42 10.39
C LEU A 127 -7.50 -18.93 10.17
N GLU A 128 -8.67 -19.49 10.48
CA GLU A 128 -8.92 -20.92 10.28
C GLU A 128 -8.99 -21.31 8.80
N GLU A 129 -9.57 -20.45 7.95
CA GLU A 129 -9.82 -20.77 6.54
C GLU A 129 -8.58 -20.55 5.66
N CYS A 130 -7.81 -19.48 5.90
CA CYS A 130 -6.68 -19.12 5.05
C CYS A 130 -5.44 -18.62 5.80
N GLY A 131 -5.40 -18.75 7.12
CA GLY A 131 -4.26 -18.37 7.95
C GLY A 131 -4.05 -16.86 8.04
N ALA A 132 -5.06 -16.04 7.72
CA ALA A 132 -4.94 -14.59 7.67
C ALA A 132 -6.08 -13.83 8.36
N VAL A 133 -5.74 -12.67 8.88
CA VAL A 133 -6.72 -11.59 9.10
C VAL A 133 -6.72 -10.71 7.86
N ILE A 134 -7.91 -10.43 7.31
CA ILE A 134 -8.07 -9.63 6.10
C ILE A 134 -8.74 -8.30 6.47
N ILE A 135 -8.19 -7.17 6.04
CA ILE A 135 -8.79 -5.85 6.23
C ILE A 135 -9.05 -5.21 4.88
N PHE A 136 -10.31 -4.91 4.60
CA PHE A 136 -10.74 -4.16 3.44
C PHE A 136 -10.93 -2.70 3.80
N CYS A 137 -10.46 -1.80 2.95
CA CYS A 137 -10.76 -0.38 3.04
C CYS A 137 -11.16 0.12 1.65
N CYS A 138 -12.29 0.82 1.55
CA CYS A 138 -12.72 1.42 0.29
C CYS A 138 -13.52 2.70 0.55
N SER A 139 -13.66 3.53 -0.47
CA SER A 139 -14.63 4.62 -0.40
C SER A 139 -16.04 4.10 -0.70
N PRO A 140 -17.06 4.51 0.09
CA PRO A 140 -18.44 4.28 -0.29
C PRO A 140 -18.71 4.79 -1.71
N PRO A 141 -19.51 4.07 -2.51
CA PRO A 141 -19.86 4.55 -3.85
C PRO A 141 -20.58 5.90 -3.75
N GLU A 142 -20.14 6.89 -4.53
CA GLU A 142 -20.88 8.14 -4.63
C GLU A 142 -22.21 7.89 -5.36
N PRO A 143 -23.35 8.39 -4.85
CA PRO A 143 -24.60 8.33 -5.59
C PRO A 143 -24.43 9.10 -6.91
N ALA A 144 -24.96 8.56 -8.01
CA ALA A 144 -24.91 9.21 -9.31
C ALA A 144 -25.44 10.66 -9.23
N ALA A 145 -24.86 11.58 -10.00
CA ALA A 145 -25.15 13.02 -9.92
C ALA A 145 -26.66 13.37 -10.00
N ALA A 146 -27.46 12.59 -10.73
CA ALA A 146 -28.92 12.74 -10.80
C ALA A 146 -29.64 12.29 -9.51
N ALA A 147 -29.11 11.30 -8.80
CA ALA A 147 -29.62 10.84 -7.49
C ALA A 147 -29.16 11.76 -6.35
N ALA A 148 -27.98 12.38 -6.46
CA ALA A 148 -27.47 13.33 -5.48
C ALA A 148 -28.31 14.63 -5.38
N ALA A 149 -28.98 15.04 -6.46
CA ALA A 149 -29.88 16.18 -6.48
C ALA A 149 -31.28 15.87 -5.89
N ALA A 150 -31.66 14.60 -5.79
CA ALA A 150 -32.97 14.16 -5.29
C ALA A 150 -32.92 13.49 -3.91
N ALA A 151 -31.73 13.10 -3.42
CA ALA A 151 -31.61 12.28 -2.22
C ALA A 151 -31.54 13.14 -0.94
N ALA A 152 -32.54 12.94 -0.08
CA ALA A 152 -32.33 12.94 1.36
C ALA A 152 -31.00 12.22 1.69
N ALA A 153 -30.17 12.82 2.54
CA ALA A 153 -28.83 12.39 2.97
C ALA A 153 -28.35 11.05 2.39
N ALA A 154 -27.42 11.10 1.42
CA ALA A 154 -26.78 9.92 0.86
C ALA A 154 -26.40 8.94 1.99
N SER A 155 -26.76 7.67 1.85
CA SER A 155 -26.52 6.65 2.87
C SER A 155 -25.67 5.51 2.33
N PHE A 156 -24.94 4.86 3.22
CA PHE A 156 -24.13 3.68 2.96
C PHE A 156 -24.47 2.63 4.01
N LEU A 157 -24.83 1.42 3.56
CA LEU A 157 -25.28 0.33 4.44
C LEU A 157 -26.37 0.77 5.45
N GLY A 158 -27.31 1.59 4.98
CA GLY A 158 -28.43 2.09 5.80
C GLY A 158 -28.07 3.18 6.81
N ARG A 159 -26.84 3.72 6.79
CA ARG A 159 -26.37 4.81 7.65
C ARG A 159 -26.03 6.06 6.84
N PRO A 160 -26.29 7.28 7.36
CA PRO A 160 -26.00 8.50 6.61
C PRO A 160 -24.51 8.68 6.40
N LEU A 161 -24.13 9.10 5.19
CA LEU A 161 -22.77 9.56 4.88
C LEU A 161 -22.56 10.97 5.46
N PRO A 162 -21.32 11.32 5.86
CA PRO A 162 -21.03 12.66 6.33
C PRO A 162 -21.27 13.66 5.18
N PRO A 163 -21.90 14.83 5.45
CA PRO A 163 -22.15 15.83 4.43
C PRO A 163 -20.84 16.31 3.80
N LYS A 164 -20.87 16.75 2.53
CA LYS A 164 -19.69 17.33 1.89
C LYS A 164 -19.36 18.66 2.60
N GLY A 165 -18.15 18.74 3.17
CA GLY A 165 -17.67 19.90 3.91
C GLY A 165 -17.09 20.98 3.00
N LYS A 166 -16.32 21.90 3.60
CA LYS A 166 -15.57 22.94 2.86
C LYS A 166 -14.34 22.37 2.14
N LEU A 167 -13.79 21.27 2.65
CA LEU A 167 -12.63 20.62 2.06
C LEU A 167 -13.06 19.80 0.84
N PRO A 168 -12.28 19.81 -0.25
CA PRO A 168 -12.57 18.95 -1.38
C PRO A 168 -12.50 17.48 -0.96
N ARG A 169 -13.58 16.74 -1.25
CA ARG A 169 -13.64 15.29 -1.01
C ARG A 169 -13.00 14.55 -2.18
N ALA A 170 -11.99 13.74 -1.88
CA ALA A 170 -11.34 12.84 -2.83
C ALA A 170 -11.85 11.42 -2.61
N GLN A 171 -11.87 10.63 -3.69
CA GLN A 171 -12.00 9.18 -3.56
C GLN A 171 -10.73 8.64 -2.92
N SER A 172 -10.89 7.79 -1.91
CA SER A 172 -9.77 7.11 -1.27
C SER A 172 -9.20 6.04 -2.21
N ALA A 173 -8.11 5.40 -1.76
CA ALA A 173 -7.66 4.16 -2.35
C ALA A 173 -8.53 2.98 -1.89
N ASP A 174 -8.73 2.01 -2.77
CA ASP A 174 -9.27 0.70 -2.40
C ASP A 174 -8.10 -0.18 -1.97
N LEU A 175 -8.09 -0.57 -0.70
CA LEU A 175 -6.99 -1.29 -0.06
C LEU A 175 -7.48 -2.63 0.50
N VAL A 176 -6.65 -3.65 0.36
CA VAL A 176 -6.82 -4.94 1.04
C VAL A 176 -5.52 -5.28 1.72
N PHE A 177 -5.56 -5.46 3.04
CA PHE A 177 -4.46 -5.97 3.83
C PHE A 177 -4.70 -7.43 4.16
N LEU A 178 -3.68 -8.28 3.96
CA LEU A 178 -3.69 -9.66 4.44
C LEU A 178 -2.54 -9.83 5.42
N LEU A 179 -2.88 -10.25 6.64
CA LEU A 179 -1.95 -10.35 7.75
C LEU A 179 -1.85 -11.80 8.22
N TYR A 180 -0.68 -12.39 8.05
CA TYR A 180 -0.41 -13.79 8.41
C TYR A 180 0.52 -13.84 9.62
N PRO A 181 0.17 -14.53 10.70
CA PRO A 181 1.12 -14.79 11.77
C PRO A 181 2.16 -15.82 11.27
N LEU A 182 3.43 -15.62 11.62
CA LEU A 182 4.56 -16.47 11.27
C LEU A 182 5.39 -16.81 12.50
N SER A 183 6.21 -17.86 12.39
CA SER A 183 7.21 -18.22 13.40
C SER A 183 6.60 -18.31 14.80
N GLY A 184 5.52 -19.10 14.92
CA GLY A 184 4.78 -19.28 16.18
C GLY A 184 4.13 -18.00 16.71
N GLY A 185 3.80 -17.04 15.85
CA GLY A 185 3.15 -15.78 16.22
C GLY A 185 4.11 -14.64 16.58
N SER A 186 5.43 -14.86 16.53
CA SER A 186 6.42 -13.81 16.83
C SER A 186 6.62 -12.80 15.70
N GLN A 187 6.22 -13.16 14.47
CA GLN A 187 6.40 -12.35 13.27
C GLN A 187 5.10 -12.29 12.47
N THR A 188 4.97 -11.30 11.58
CA THR A 188 3.77 -11.12 10.75
C THR A 188 4.17 -10.85 9.31
N THR A 189 3.61 -11.60 8.36
CA THR A 189 3.62 -11.16 6.95
C THR A 189 2.47 -10.20 6.74
N LEU A 190 2.79 -9.02 6.21
CA LEU A 190 1.83 -8.02 5.78
C LEU A 190 1.85 -7.95 4.26
N GLU A 191 0.73 -8.31 3.63
CA GLU A 191 0.47 -8.03 2.22
C GLU A 191 -0.49 -6.85 2.11
N LEU A 192 -0.23 -5.94 1.19
CA LEU A 192 -1.09 -4.84 0.81
C LEU A 192 -1.34 -4.89 -0.68
N TYR A 193 -2.61 -4.96 -1.05
CA TYR A 193 -3.12 -4.74 -2.40
C TYR A 193 -3.84 -3.40 -2.41
N GLY A 194 -3.47 -2.50 -3.32
CA GLY A 194 -4.03 -1.15 -3.34
C GLY A 194 -4.31 -0.65 -4.76
N ALA A 195 -5.49 -0.11 -4.99
CA ALA A 195 -5.84 0.68 -6.17
C ALA A 195 -5.92 2.16 -5.77
N PHE A 196 -4.96 2.96 -6.22
CA PHE A 196 -4.82 4.36 -5.82
C PHE A 196 -5.41 5.29 -6.89
N HIS A 197 -6.61 5.79 -6.63
CA HIS A 197 -7.29 6.79 -7.46
C HIS A 197 -6.77 8.18 -7.13
N HIS A 198 -5.90 8.75 -7.98
CA HIS A 198 -5.24 10.01 -7.64
C HIS A 198 -5.94 11.25 -8.22
N GLY A 199 -6.73 11.11 -9.29
CA GLY A 199 -7.51 12.22 -9.88
C GLY A 199 -6.69 13.40 -10.46
N LEU A 200 -5.36 13.32 -10.43
CA LEU A 200 -4.45 14.38 -10.89
C LEU A 200 -4.33 14.35 -12.41
N ARG A 201 -4.96 15.31 -13.10
CA ARG A 201 -4.98 15.39 -14.56
C ARG A 201 -3.68 15.89 -15.19
N PHE A 202 -2.96 16.78 -14.50
CA PHE A 202 -1.78 17.47 -15.05
C PHE A 202 -0.45 16.98 -14.48
N VAL A 203 -0.47 15.96 -13.62
CA VAL A 203 0.74 15.40 -13.01
C VAL A 203 1.17 14.16 -13.78
N PRO A 204 2.42 14.07 -14.26
CA PRO A 204 2.90 12.89 -14.97
C PRO A 204 2.75 11.61 -14.12
N GLN A 205 2.18 10.56 -14.70
CA GLN A 205 1.91 9.29 -14.02
C GLN A 205 3.16 8.68 -13.35
N ARG A 206 4.34 8.86 -13.96
CA ARG A 206 5.61 8.41 -13.38
C ARG A 206 5.92 9.09 -12.04
N LEU A 207 5.60 10.37 -11.92
CA LEU A 207 5.80 11.13 -10.68
C LEU A 207 4.81 10.69 -9.61
N VAL A 208 3.52 10.53 -9.97
CA VAL A 208 2.50 10.01 -9.06
C VAL A 208 2.91 8.64 -8.54
N THR A 209 3.28 7.73 -9.43
CA THR A 209 3.75 6.37 -9.08
C THR A 209 4.98 6.42 -8.18
N PHE A 210 5.95 7.30 -8.46
CA PHE A 210 7.13 7.47 -7.61
C PHE A 210 6.77 7.88 -6.18
N VAL A 211 5.86 8.86 -6.02
CA VAL A 211 5.39 9.32 -4.71
C VAL A 211 4.62 8.22 -3.99
N LEU A 212 3.67 7.55 -4.65
CA LEU A 212 2.89 6.45 -4.06
C LEU A 212 3.79 5.32 -3.54
N LYS A 213 4.82 4.94 -4.29
CA LYS A 213 5.81 3.95 -3.84
C LYS A 213 6.53 4.38 -2.56
N LYS A 214 6.90 5.66 -2.45
CA LYS A 214 7.52 6.19 -1.23
C LYS A 214 6.55 6.20 -0.05
N VAL A 215 5.30 6.57 -0.29
CA VAL A 215 4.23 6.55 0.73
C VAL A 215 4.02 5.13 1.27
N VAL A 216 3.80 4.15 0.39
CA VAL A 216 3.54 2.76 0.81
C VAL A 216 4.75 2.16 1.53
N ARG A 217 5.98 2.40 1.05
CA ARG A 217 7.18 1.97 1.77
C ARG A 217 7.26 2.60 3.16
N GLY A 218 7.01 3.91 3.25
CA GLY A 218 6.98 4.64 4.51
C GLY A 218 5.95 4.07 5.48
N MET A 219 4.77 3.66 5.00
CA MET A 219 3.75 3.01 5.83
C MET A 219 4.28 1.75 6.49
N PHE A 220 4.88 0.83 5.72
CA PHE A 220 5.45 -0.41 6.27
C PHE A 220 6.55 -0.12 7.30
N VAL A 221 7.44 0.84 7.01
CA VAL A 221 8.51 1.28 7.93
C VAL A 221 7.91 1.76 9.24
N GLN A 222 6.92 2.65 9.19
CA GLN A 222 6.36 3.24 10.39
C GLN A 222 5.51 2.25 11.17
N ILE A 223 4.74 1.38 10.52
CA ILE A 223 4.01 0.29 11.20
C ILE A 223 5.00 -0.59 11.97
N ALA A 224 6.10 -1.02 11.35
CA ALA A 224 7.14 -1.80 12.01
C ALA A 224 7.71 -1.07 13.24
N ARG A 225 8.01 0.23 13.09
CA ARG A 225 8.52 1.07 14.18
C ARG A 225 7.54 1.20 15.34
N GLN A 226 6.25 1.39 15.06
CA GLN A 226 5.21 1.45 16.08
C GLN A 226 5.05 0.11 16.80
N CYS A 227 5.18 -1.01 16.08
CA CYS A 227 5.14 -2.35 16.68
C CYS A 227 6.33 -2.59 17.62
N GLN A 228 7.55 -2.20 17.25
CA GLN A 228 8.73 -2.35 18.10
C GLN A 228 8.63 -1.53 19.39
N ASN A 229 8.01 -0.36 19.32
CA ASN A 229 7.81 0.54 20.46
C ASN A 229 6.42 0.42 21.08
N PHE A 230 5.69 -0.66 20.79
CA PHE A 230 4.27 -0.79 21.14
C PHE A 230 4.00 -0.51 22.62
N ASN A 231 4.84 -1.06 23.50
CA ASN A 231 4.68 -0.93 24.95
C ASN A 231 4.81 0.52 25.48
N ASN A 232 5.45 1.40 24.72
CA ASN A 232 5.67 2.81 25.05
C ASN A 232 4.89 3.75 24.10
N SER A 233 3.94 3.21 23.35
CA SER A 233 3.16 3.93 22.35
C SER A 233 1.74 4.21 22.86
N PRO A 234 1.03 5.20 22.28
CA PRO A 234 -0.38 5.44 22.62
C PRO A 234 -1.29 4.23 22.34
N TYR A 235 -0.88 3.30 21.49
CA TYR A 235 -1.65 2.09 21.20
C TYR A 235 -1.80 1.18 22.42
N ARG A 236 -0.80 1.12 23.31
CA ARG A 236 -0.93 0.34 24.55
C ARG A 236 -2.04 0.87 25.44
N GLU A 237 -2.15 2.19 25.54
CA GLU A 237 -3.22 2.83 26.31
C GLU A 237 -4.58 2.53 25.70
N ARG A 238 -4.71 2.59 24.37
CA ARG A 238 -5.93 2.19 23.65
C ARG A 238 -6.32 0.75 23.91
N VAL A 239 -5.35 -0.16 23.89
CA VAL A 239 -5.58 -1.57 24.22
C VAL A 239 -6.15 -1.74 25.62
N ASN A 240 -5.54 -1.07 26.61
CA ASN A 240 -5.98 -1.15 28.00
C ASN A 240 -7.37 -0.52 28.22
N ASN A 241 -7.72 0.50 27.45
CA ASN A 241 -8.99 1.22 27.58
C ASN A 241 -10.16 0.51 26.87
N ASN A 242 -9.90 -0.49 26.02
CA ASN A 242 -10.93 -1.29 25.36
C ASN A 242 -10.65 -2.80 25.47
N PRO A 243 -10.61 -3.35 26.69
CA PRO A 243 -10.21 -4.75 26.92
C PRO A 243 -11.13 -5.73 26.21
N THR A 244 -12.44 -5.44 26.10
CA THR A 244 -13.41 -6.33 25.45
C THR A 244 -13.05 -6.64 24.00
N PHE A 245 -12.68 -5.63 23.21
CA PHE A 245 -12.33 -5.83 21.80
C PHE A 245 -10.97 -6.51 21.65
N TYR A 246 -9.97 -6.06 22.41
CA TYR A 246 -8.61 -6.54 22.25
C TYR A 246 -8.37 -7.93 22.86
N SER A 247 -9.07 -8.28 23.94
CA SER A 247 -9.08 -9.66 24.43
C SER A 247 -9.70 -10.58 23.39
N TRP A 248 -10.86 -10.24 22.82
CA TRP A 248 -11.47 -11.04 21.75
C TRP A 248 -10.52 -11.22 20.54
N MET A 249 -9.86 -10.16 20.10
CA MET A 249 -8.89 -10.23 19.01
C MET A 249 -7.72 -11.16 19.37
N LYS A 250 -7.21 -11.06 20.60
CA LYS A 250 -6.10 -11.87 21.07
C LYS A 250 -6.50 -13.34 21.18
N ASP A 251 -7.67 -13.64 21.73
CA ASP A 251 -8.21 -15.00 21.85
C ASP A 251 -8.29 -15.67 20.47
N CYS A 252 -8.82 -14.97 19.46
CA CYS A 252 -8.86 -15.49 18.08
C CYS A 252 -7.47 -15.86 17.52
N ILE A 253 -6.45 -15.05 17.84
CA ILE A 253 -5.08 -15.29 17.39
C ILE A 253 -4.45 -16.45 18.16
N ASP A 254 -4.63 -16.46 19.48
CA ASP A 254 -4.05 -17.47 20.37
C ASP A 254 -4.68 -18.85 20.09
N ASP A 255 -5.99 -18.92 19.87
CA ASP A 255 -6.71 -20.15 19.48
C ASP A 255 -6.14 -20.73 18.18
N TYR A 256 -5.93 -19.88 17.15
CA TYR A 256 -5.32 -20.29 15.89
C TYR A 256 -3.88 -20.78 16.06
N LEU A 257 -3.07 -20.09 16.87
CA LEU A 257 -1.67 -20.47 17.11
C LEU A 257 -1.53 -21.76 17.92
N GLN A 258 -2.48 -22.05 18.82
CA GLN A 258 -2.50 -23.27 19.62
C GLN A 258 -3.00 -24.49 18.85
N ALA A 259 -3.84 -24.30 17.83
CA ALA A 259 -4.43 -25.37 17.03
C ALA A 259 -3.42 -26.17 16.17
N ASP A 260 -2.11 -25.86 16.22
CA ASP A 260 -1.01 -26.49 15.47
C ASP A 260 -1.34 -26.66 13.96
N HIS A 261 -2.12 -25.72 13.42
CA HIS A 261 -2.41 -25.67 11.99
C HIS A 261 -1.08 -25.56 11.26
N GLN A 262 -0.88 -26.46 10.30
CA GLN A 262 0.34 -26.62 9.53
C GLN A 262 0.74 -25.31 8.83
N LEU A 263 1.44 -24.43 9.55
CA LEU A 263 2.15 -23.23 9.06
C LEU A 263 3.21 -23.57 7.99
N LYS A 264 3.38 -24.85 7.68
CA LYS A 264 4.32 -25.42 6.71
C LYS A 264 4.19 -24.82 5.30
N GLN A 265 3.04 -24.27 4.91
CA GLN A 265 2.84 -23.79 3.55
C GLN A 265 3.27 -22.32 3.32
N LEU A 266 3.40 -21.50 4.37
CA LEU A 266 3.84 -20.09 4.26
C LEU A 266 5.33 -19.90 4.59
N GLU A 267 5.92 -20.77 5.40
CA GLU A 267 7.34 -20.71 5.74
C GLU A 267 8.27 -21.05 4.56
N SER A 268 7.77 -21.71 3.51
CA SER A 268 8.56 -22.06 2.33
C SER A 268 8.78 -20.91 1.35
N ILE A 269 8.15 -19.75 1.58
CA ILE A 269 8.35 -18.57 0.72
C ILE A 269 9.42 -17.69 1.37
N SER A 270 10.61 -17.65 0.76
CA SER A 270 11.67 -16.71 1.14
C SER A 270 11.19 -15.29 0.87
N LEU A 271 10.85 -14.56 1.95
CA LEU A 271 10.42 -13.18 1.90
C LEU A 271 11.49 -12.28 2.49
N CYS A 272 11.62 -11.07 1.94
CA CYS A 272 12.45 -10.03 2.53
C CYS A 272 11.92 -9.69 3.94
N SER A 273 12.77 -9.86 4.95
CA SER A 273 12.47 -9.42 6.30
C SER A 273 12.69 -7.92 6.40
N PHE A 274 11.76 -7.24 7.05
CA PHE A 274 11.85 -5.81 7.26
C PHE A 274 12.89 -5.52 8.34
N ASN A 275 14.04 -4.96 7.96
CA ASN A 275 15.04 -4.46 8.88
C ASN A 275 15.00 -2.93 8.90
N TYR A 276 14.68 -2.37 10.06
CA TYR A 276 14.41 -0.93 10.21
C TYR A 276 15.68 -0.08 10.27
N GLU A 277 16.74 -0.55 10.92
CA GLU A 277 18.01 0.18 11.03
C GLU A 277 18.61 0.45 9.65
N ASP A 278 18.46 -0.55 8.81
CA ASP A 278 18.78 -0.65 7.40
C ASP A 278 18.03 0.37 6.48
N PHE A 279 17.06 1.12 7.02
CA PHE A 279 16.30 2.19 6.36
C PHE A 279 16.66 3.60 6.88
N GLN A 280 17.45 3.71 7.96
CA GLN A 280 17.89 5.00 8.51
C GLN A 280 19.10 5.58 7.76
N ASP A 281 19.87 4.73 7.06
CA ASP A 281 21.11 5.09 6.37
C ASP A 281 20.92 5.58 4.91
N THR A 282 19.72 6.03 4.52
CA THR A 282 19.46 6.60 3.17
C THR A 282 18.71 7.91 3.19
#